data_AF-A0AAD3MR72-F1
#
_entry.id   AF-A0AAD3MR72-F1
#
_cell.length_a   1.000
_cell.length_b   1.000
_cell.length_c   1.000
_cell.angle_alpha   90.00
_cell.angle_beta   90.00
_cell.angle_gamma   90.00
#
_symmetry.space_group_name_H-M   'P 1'
#
loop_
_entity.id
_entity.type
_entity.pdbx_description
1 polymer ?
#
loop_
_entity_poly.entity_id
_entity_poly.type
_entity_poly.pdbx_seq_one_letter_code
_entity_poly.pdbx_strand_id
1 'polypeptide(L)'
;MAAGLINAGYTKIPKDLNAGAKGDYIYLWYFRGNTEYDTPIVDIDVTTDAESEADKFSVGWERLACDLNRKANGNWIHTWVKRQSQTYVCDVTATDSYGADTDWFQRGYIRLDEDTNRDAEGAFVFIWYRQTTDSQRALSALQISTNDSERQALQQQNYQPVSINLNEGTGGNHVYLWYKREKLEKPIKAVTLLFNTGAVPVYERAGINVIKRNLNTGNKGFTEYLCVYQ
;
A
#
# COMPACT_ATOMS: atom_id res chain seq x y z
N MET A 1 -11.60 -8.05 9.16
CA MET A 1 -10.33 -7.35 9.45
C MET A 1 -9.64 -7.79 10.74
N ALA A 2 -10.10 -7.44 11.96
CA ALA A 2 -9.32 -7.66 13.19
C ALA A 2 -8.97 -9.14 13.49
N ALA A 3 -9.82 -10.10 13.10
CA ALA A 3 -9.57 -11.53 13.29
C ALA A 3 -8.26 -12.00 12.61
N GLY A 4 -7.94 -11.48 11.42
CA GLY A 4 -6.71 -11.83 10.70
C GLY A 4 -5.45 -11.41 11.47
N LEU A 5 -5.45 -10.18 11.97
CA LEU A 5 -4.37 -9.65 12.83
C LEU A 5 -4.22 -10.47 14.12
N ILE A 6 -5.32 -10.75 14.81
CA ILE A 6 -5.33 -11.54 16.05
C ILE A 6 -4.76 -12.95 15.82
N ASN A 7 -5.25 -13.64 14.79
CA ASN A 7 -4.82 -15.00 14.46
C ASN A 7 -3.36 -15.06 13.98
N ALA A 8 -2.85 -13.97 13.40
CA ALA A 8 -1.46 -13.82 13.03
C ALA A 8 -0.54 -13.41 14.21
N GLY A 9 -1.09 -13.22 15.41
CA GLY A 9 -0.31 -12.91 16.62
C GLY A 9 -0.03 -11.42 16.83
N TYR A 10 -0.71 -10.52 16.11
CA TYR A 10 -0.59 -9.09 16.35
C TYR A 10 -1.27 -8.70 17.67
N THR A 11 -0.68 -7.74 18.37
CA THR A 11 -1.22 -7.16 19.59
C THR A 11 -1.82 -5.79 19.29
N LYS A 12 -3.11 -5.63 19.61
CA LYS A 12 -3.82 -4.35 19.52
C LYS A 12 -3.41 -3.43 20.68
N ILE A 13 -3.14 -2.17 20.39
CA ILE A 13 -3.16 -1.11 21.41
C ILE A 13 -4.61 -0.64 21.54
N PRO A 14 -5.30 -0.80 22.70
CA PRO A 14 -6.72 -0.52 22.85
C PRO A 14 -6.97 0.99 23.08
N LYS A 15 -6.39 1.82 22.21
CA LYS A 15 -6.56 3.27 22.19
C LYS A 15 -6.89 3.68 20.76
N ASP A 16 -8.06 4.29 20.60
CA ASP A 16 -8.48 4.87 19.33
C ASP A 16 -7.69 6.17 19.10
N LEU A 17 -6.88 6.19 18.05
CA LEU A 17 -6.07 7.34 17.66
C LEU A 17 -6.92 8.51 17.16
N ASN A 18 -8.15 8.23 16.72
CA ASN A 18 -9.07 9.24 16.19
C ASN A 18 -10.13 9.65 17.23
N ALA A 19 -9.93 9.27 18.50
CA ALA A 19 -10.89 9.50 19.57
C ALA A 19 -11.23 10.99 19.71
N GLY A 20 -12.52 11.32 19.61
CA GLY A 20 -13.02 12.69 19.74
C GLY A 20 -13.08 13.49 18.43
N ALA A 21 -12.44 13.01 17.36
CA ALA A 21 -12.42 13.68 16.06
C ALA A 21 -13.62 13.33 15.15
N LYS A 22 -14.51 12.43 15.60
CA LYS A 22 -15.74 11.97 14.91
C LYS A 22 -15.51 11.27 13.56
N GLY A 23 -14.30 10.78 13.29
CA GLY A 23 -14.00 9.96 12.12
C GLY A 23 -14.03 8.45 12.39
N ASP A 24 -13.35 7.69 11.56
CA ASP A 24 -13.24 6.22 11.71
C ASP A 24 -12.45 5.84 12.97
N TYR A 25 -12.74 4.68 13.55
CA TYR A 25 -11.96 4.14 14.66
C TYR A 25 -10.61 3.62 14.16
N ILE A 26 -9.52 4.17 14.68
CA ILE A 26 -8.17 3.84 14.21
C ILE A 26 -7.34 3.33 15.36
N TYR A 27 -6.75 2.15 15.18
CA TYR A 27 -5.98 1.48 16.21
C TYR A 27 -4.62 1.07 15.68
N LEU A 28 -3.59 1.24 16.51
CA LEU A 28 -2.29 0.66 16.25
C LEU A 28 -2.28 -0.82 16.63
N TRP A 29 -1.66 -1.61 15.76
CA TRP A 29 -1.36 -3.01 16.00
C TRP A 29 0.14 -3.20 15.81
N TYR A 30 0.76 -3.99 16.67
CA TYR A 30 2.16 -4.33 16.54
C TYR A 30 2.36 -5.83 16.60
N PHE A 31 3.44 -6.28 15.98
CA PHE A 31 3.86 -7.68 15.96
C PHE A 31 5.35 -7.76 16.24
N ARG A 32 5.78 -8.86 16.87
CA ARG A 32 7.20 -9.18 17.03
C ARG A 32 7.58 -10.14 15.90
N GLY A 33 8.29 -9.60 14.92
CA GLY A 33 8.74 -10.32 13.74
C GLY A 33 9.41 -11.65 14.04
N ASN A 34 9.15 -12.65 13.21
CA ASN A 34 9.68 -14.01 13.35
C ASN A 34 10.09 -14.65 12.01
N THR A 35 10.02 -13.90 10.91
CA THR A 35 10.40 -14.32 9.56
C THR A 35 11.65 -13.59 9.07
N GLU A 36 12.28 -14.09 8.00
CA GLU A 36 13.37 -13.38 7.31
C GLU A 36 12.95 -12.03 6.69
N TYR A 37 11.64 -11.81 6.52
CA TYR A 37 11.07 -10.62 5.91
C TYR A 37 10.79 -9.51 6.93
N ASP A 38 10.85 -9.83 8.23
CA ASP A 38 10.55 -8.89 9.30
C ASP A 38 11.79 -8.05 9.66
N THR A 39 11.93 -6.90 9.00
CA THR A 39 12.97 -5.93 9.37
C THR A 39 12.49 -5.09 10.56
N PRO A 40 13.24 -5.01 11.68
CA PRO A 40 12.81 -4.28 12.86
C PRO A 40 12.52 -2.80 12.57
N ILE A 41 11.47 -2.28 13.21
CA ILE A 41 11.18 -0.85 13.25
C ILE A 41 12.03 -0.24 14.37
N VAL A 42 12.81 0.80 14.04
CA VAL A 42 13.68 1.51 14.99
C VAL A 42 13.19 2.91 15.32
N ASP A 43 12.24 3.43 14.55
CA ASP A 43 11.66 4.75 14.76
C ASP A 43 10.26 4.85 14.15
N ILE A 44 9.42 5.72 14.71
CA ILE A 44 8.05 5.99 14.27
C ILE A 44 7.84 7.51 14.29
N ASP A 45 7.26 8.05 13.22
CA ASP A 45 6.94 9.47 13.12
C ASP A 45 5.57 9.70 12.45
N VAL A 46 5.08 10.94 12.47
CA VAL A 46 3.79 11.33 11.88
C VAL A 46 3.97 12.58 11.03
N THR A 47 3.34 12.60 9.85
CA THR A 47 3.25 13.78 9.00
C THR A 47 1.80 14.25 8.90
N THR A 48 1.61 15.54 8.64
CA THR A 48 0.28 16.17 8.53
C THR A 48 0.07 16.91 7.20
N ASP A 49 1.00 16.77 6.25
CA ASP A 49 0.97 17.43 4.95
C ASP A 49 1.84 16.69 3.92
N ALA A 50 1.57 16.94 2.64
CA ALA A 50 2.22 16.24 1.54
C ALA A 50 3.70 16.58 1.34
N GLU A 51 4.15 17.79 1.70
CA GLU A 51 5.56 18.18 1.54
C GLU A 51 6.41 17.40 2.57
N SER A 52 5.96 17.35 3.83
CA SER A 52 6.58 16.53 4.87
C SER A 52 6.59 15.03 4.52
N GLU A 53 5.54 14.52 3.87
CA GLU A 53 5.49 13.13 3.39
C GLU A 53 6.54 12.85 2.31
N ALA A 54 6.71 13.77 1.36
CA ALA A 54 7.65 13.62 0.27
C ALA A 54 9.11 13.57 0.76
N ASP A 55 9.44 14.37 1.78
CA ASP A 55 10.76 14.36 2.43
C ASP A 55 11.07 13.00 3.07
N LYS A 56 10.08 12.36 3.70
CA LYS A 56 10.26 11.06 4.39
C LYS A 56 10.70 9.93 3.47
N PHE A 57 10.17 9.86 2.25
CA PHE A 57 10.59 8.84 1.28
C PHE A 57 12.09 8.94 0.97
N SER A 58 12.60 10.16 0.80
CA SER A 58 14.01 10.40 0.42
C SER A 58 15.03 9.91 1.45
N VAL A 59 14.62 9.79 2.72
CA VAL A 59 15.47 9.37 3.84
C VAL A 59 15.13 7.96 4.36
N GLY A 60 14.47 7.15 3.53
CA GLY A 60 14.26 5.72 3.77
C GLY A 60 13.19 5.39 4.80
N TRP A 61 12.24 6.30 5.03
CA TRP A 61 11.04 6.01 5.83
C TRP A 61 9.93 5.41 4.98
N GLU A 62 9.13 4.55 5.59
CA GLU A 62 8.01 3.87 4.95
C GLU A 62 6.70 4.39 5.51
N ARG A 63 5.75 4.76 4.64
CA ARG A 63 4.43 5.25 5.06
C ARG A 63 3.47 4.08 5.30
N LEU A 64 2.79 4.08 6.44
CA LEU A 64 1.60 3.24 6.63
C LEU A 64 0.43 3.87 5.87
N ALA A 65 -0.29 3.06 5.09
CA ALA A 65 -1.22 3.58 4.09
C ALA A 65 -2.44 4.30 4.70
N CYS A 66 -2.86 3.96 5.92
CA CYS A 66 -4.03 4.48 6.59
C CYS A 66 -3.90 5.97 6.98
N ASP A 67 -4.80 6.82 6.48
CA ASP A 67 -5.01 8.19 7.00
C ASP A 67 -5.57 8.15 8.43
N LEU A 68 -4.81 8.67 9.41
CA LEU A 68 -5.19 8.75 10.82
C LEU A 68 -6.33 9.74 11.10
N ASN A 69 -6.66 10.60 10.15
CA ASN A 69 -7.73 11.58 10.26
C ASN A 69 -8.94 11.22 9.38
N ARG A 70 -9.04 9.95 8.96
CA ARG A 70 -10.07 9.46 8.04
C ARG A 70 -11.47 9.78 8.58
N LYS A 71 -12.27 10.45 7.75
CA LYS A 71 -13.64 10.95 8.05
C LYS A 71 -13.75 11.93 9.22
N ALA A 72 -12.64 12.39 9.79
CA ALA A 72 -12.63 13.44 10.82
C ALA A 72 -12.52 14.87 10.23
N ASN A 73 -12.32 14.99 8.91
CA ASN A 73 -12.05 16.23 8.17
C ASN A 73 -10.71 16.89 8.56
N GLY A 74 -10.16 17.73 7.68
CA GLY A 74 -8.90 18.43 7.93
C GLY A 74 -7.73 17.82 7.16
N ASN A 75 -6.54 17.87 7.74
CA ASN A 75 -5.32 17.41 7.08
C ASN A 75 -5.28 15.88 6.95
N TRP A 76 -4.54 15.40 5.94
CA TRP A 76 -4.19 13.99 5.80
C TRP A 76 -3.04 13.69 6.76
N ILE A 77 -3.23 12.74 7.68
CA ILE A 77 -2.26 12.44 8.73
C ILE A 77 -1.79 11.01 8.55
N HIS A 78 -0.49 10.81 8.32
CA HIS A 78 0.05 9.47 8.07
C HIS A 78 1.15 9.12 9.06
N THR A 79 1.16 7.86 9.50
CA THR A 79 2.24 7.28 10.29
C THR A 79 3.35 6.79 9.38
N TRP A 80 4.59 6.98 9.81
CA TRP A 80 5.80 6.56 9.14
C TRP A 80 6.62 5.67 10.05
N VAL A 81 7.27 4.66 9.48
CA VAL A 81 8.19 3.78 10.20
C VAL A 81 9.57 3.82 9.56
N LYS A 82 10.61 3.84 10.39
CA LYS A 82 11.99 3.67 9.95
C LYS A 82 12.44 2.25 10.27
N ARG A 83 12.93 1.54 9.27
CA ARG A 83 13.48 0.20 9.44
C ARG A 83 14.93 0.26 9.88
N GLN A 84 15.38 -0.77 10.59
CA GLN A 84 16.77 -0.91 11.03
C GLN A 84 17.76 -0.92 9.86
N SER A 85 17.34 -1.47 8.72
CA SER A 85 18.11 -1.57 7.49
C SER A 85 17.23 -1.18 6.31
N GLN A 86 17.85 -0.77 5.20
CA GLN A 86 17.12 -0.53 3.95
C GLN A 86 16.39 -1.81 3.52
N THR A 87 15.10 -1.67 3.27
CA THR A 87 14.21 -2.70 2.75
C THR A 87 13.92 -2.45 1.27
N TYR A 88 13.54 -3.51 0.58
CA TYR A 88 13.09 -3.49 -0.79
C TYR A 88 11.85 -4.36 -0.91
N VAL A 89 10.89 -3.93 -1.70
CA VAL A 89 9.69 -4.69 -2.01
C VAL A 89 10.09 -5.84 -2.92
N CYS A 90 9.95 -7.08 -2.44
CA CYS A 90 10.34 -8.30 -3.18
C CYS A 90 9.15 -9.07 -3.75
N ASP A 91 7.94 -8.75 -3.27
CA ASP A 91 6.73 -9.43 -3.72
C ASP A 91 5.50 -8.55 -3.53
N VAL A 92 4.49 -8.77 -4.37
CA VAL A 92 3.17 -8.13 -4.28
C VAL A 92 2.06 -9.13 -4.55
N THR A 93 0.93 -8.94 -3.90
CA THR A 93 -0.32 -9.69 -4.15
C THR A 93 -1.51 -8.81 -3.78
N ALA A 94 -2.73 -9.31 -3.95
CA ALA A 94 -3.93 -8.67 -3.48
C ALA A 94 -4.93 -9.70 -2.93
N THR A 95 -5.89 -9.24 -2.14
CA THR A 95 -7.04 -10.04 -1.67
C THR A 95 -8.31 -9.25 -1.90
N ASP A 96 -9.41 -9.93 -2.19
CA ASP A 96 -10.78 -9.39 -2.35
C ASP A 96 -11.68 -9.65 -1.12
N SER A 97 -11.08 -10.16 -0.05
CA SER A 97 -11.73 -10.40 1.22
C SER A 97 -10.70 -10.47 2.35
N TYR A 98 -11.19 -10.56 3.59
CA TYR A 98 -10.36 -10.77 4.77
C TYR A 98 -9.98 -12.25 5.01
N GLY A 99 -10.46 -13.17 4.17
CA GLY A 99 -10.37 -14.62 4.44
C GLY A 99 -8.93 -15.15 4.52
N ALA A 100 -8.02 -14.54 3.75
CA ALA A 100 -6.62 -14.94 3.69
C ALA A 100 -5.67 -14.04 4.51
N ASP A 101 -6.20 -13.06 5.26
CA ASP A 101 -5.40 -12.09 6.02
C ASP A 101 -4.36 -12.79 6.92
N THR A 102 -4.82 -13.77 7.70
CA THR A 102 -3.98 -14.50 8.66
C THR A 102 -2.76 -15.10 7.97
N ASP A 103 -2.97 -15.79 6.85
CA ASP A 103 -1.93 -16.50 6.12
C ASP A 103 -0.91 -15.54 5.51
N TRP A 104 -1.37 -14.41 4.98
CA TRP A 104 -0.49 -13.39 4.41
C TRP A 104 0.37 -12.71 5.48
N PHE A 105 -0.23 -12.33 6.62
CA PHE A 105 0.53 -11.79 7.75
C PHE A 105 1.57 -12.77 8.27
N GLN A 106 1.21 -14.04 8.46
CA GLN A 106 2.14 -15.09 8.92
C GLN A 106 3.29 -15.37 7.94
N ARG A 107 3.11 -15.04 6.66
CA ARG A 107 4.14 -15.15 5.61
C ARG A 107 5.00 -13.89 5.46
N GLY A 108 4.84 -12.91 6.33
CA GLY A 108 5.61 -11.67 6.36
C GLY A 108 5.14 -10.63 5.34
N TYR A 109 3.91 -10.72 4.83
CA TYR A 109 3.33 -9.66 4.00
C TYR A 109 2.77 -8.54 4.87
N ILE A 110 2.95 -7.32 4.38
CA ILE A 110 2.38 -6.10 4.92
C ILE A 110 1.22 -5.72 4.00
N ARG A 111 0.03 -5.54 4.59
CA ARG A 111 -1.12 -5.00 3.87
C ARG A 111 -0.99 -3.49 3.75
N LEU A 112 -1.28 -2.94 2.58
CA LEU A 112 -1.67 -1.53 2.49
C LEU A 112 -3.08 -1.45 3.06
N ASP A 113 -3.23 -1.00 4.32
CA ASP A 113 -4.51 -0.91 5.05
C ASP A 113 -5.43 0.20 4.52
N GLU A 114 -5.67 0.14 3.22
CA GLU A 114 -6.48 1.01 2.39
C GLU A 114 -7.28 0.11 1.44
N ASP A 115 -8.60 0.19 1.53
CA ASP A 115 -9.51 -0.57 0.67
C ASP A 115 -9.55 0.10 -0.69
N THR A 116 -9.07 -0.58 -1.73
CA THR A 116 -9.01 -0.02 -3.08
C THR A 116 -10.40 0.21 -3.67
N ASN A 117 -11.45 -0.39 -3.09
CA ASN A 117 -12.85 -0.16 -3.43
C ASN A 117 -13.54 0.85 -2.50
N ARG A 118 -12.79 1.70 -1.79
CA ARG A 118 -13.36 2.70 -0.88
C ARG A 118 -14.50 3.48 -1.53
N ASP A 119 -15.68 3.37 -0.91
CA ASP A 119 -16.94 4.02 -1.30
C ASP A 119 -17.42 3.65 -2.72
N ALA A 120 -16.94 2.54 -3.28
CA ALA A 120 -17.32 2.03 -4.60
C ALA A 120 -18.46 0.99 -4.56
N GLU A 121 -18.90 0.56 -3.37
CA GLU A 121 -19.89 -0.52 -3.16
C GLU A 121 -19.44 -1.83 -3.85
N GLY A 122 -18.55 -2.61 -3.21
CA GLY A 122 -18.01 -3.85 -3.77
C GLY A 122 -17.28 -4.72 -2.74
N ALA A 123 -16.37 -5.57 -3.21
CA ALA A 123 -15.54 -6.39 -2.35
C ALA A 123 -14.55 -5.53 -1.55
N PHE A 124 -14.08 -6.02 -0.39
CA PHE A 124 -13.01 -5.35 0.35
C PHE A 124 -11.66 -5.77 -0.24
N VAL A 125 -11.08 -4.90 -1.05
CA VAL A 125 -9.89 -5.25 -1.84
C VAL A 125 -8.66 -4.56 -1.28
N PHE A 126 -7.62 -5.33 -1.02
CA PHE A 126 -6.38 -4.81 -0.45
C PHE A 126 -5.16 -5.29 -1.23
N ILE A 127 -4.22 -4.37 -1.44
CA ILE A 127 -2.89 -4.69 -1.96
C ILE A 127 -1.99 -5.08 -0.78
N TRP A 128 -1.15 -6.09 -1.01
CA TRP A 128 -0.15 -6.56 -0.07
C TRP A 128 1.22 -6.51 -0.72
N TYR A 129 2.23 -6.25 0.09
CA TYR A 129 3.62 -6.33 -0.34
C TYR A 129 4.45 -7.06 0.71
N ARG A 130 5.57 -7.64 0.30
CA ARG A 130 6.56 -8.24 1.19
C ARG A 130 7.91 -7.62 0.94
N GLN A 131 8.70 -7.49 1.99
CA GLN A 131 9.98 -6.79 1.94
C GLN A 131 11.16 -7.73 2.18
N THR A 132 12.33 -7.34 1.73
CA THR A 132 13.62 -8.01 1.93
C THR A 132 14.70 -6.95 2.16
N THR A 133 15.81 -7.31 2.79
CA THR A 133 17.02 -6.47 2.83
C THR A 133 17.98 -6.76 1.66
N ASP A 134 17.73 -7.86 0.92
CA ASP A 134 18.49 -8.21 -0.29
C ASP A 134 17.89 -7.56 -1.54
N SER A 135 18.56 -6.51 -2.02
CA SER A 135 18.18 -5.79 -3.26
C SER A 135 18.07 -6.70 -4.50
N GLN A 136 18.76 -7.84 -4.55
CA GLN A 136 18.72 -8.75 -5.70
C GLN A 136 17.40 -9.53 -5.79
N ARG A 137 16.64 -9.58 -4.69
CA ARG A 137 15.31 -10.18 -4.63
C ARG A 137 14.18 -9.16 -4.87
N ALA A 138 14.50 -7.89 -5.06
CA ALA A 138 13.52 -6.82 -5.20
C ALA A 138 12.76 -6.88 -6.53
N LEU A 139 11.54 -6.34 -6.52
CA LEU A 139 10.82 -5.96 -7.72
C LEU A 139 11.47 -4.71 -8.32
N SER A 140 11.51 -4.63 -9.65
CA SER A 140 12.04 -3.47 -10.37
C SER A 140 10.95 -2.51 -10.85
N ALA A 141 9.73 -3.00 -11.06
CA ALA A 141 8.63 -2.19 -11.55
C ALA A 141 7.27 -2.68 -11.05
N LEU A 142 6.36 -1.74 -10.85
CA LEU A 142 4.93 -1.95 -10.66
C LEU A 142 4.16 -1.12 -11.70
N GLN A 143 3.06 -1.64 -12.21
CA GLN A 143 2.16 -0.97 -13.15
C GLN A 143 0.70 -1.29 -12.82
N ILE A 144 -0.22 -0.45 -13.31
CA ILE A 144 -1.67 -0.67 -13.21
C ILE A 144 -2.27 -0.69 -14.61
N SER A 145 -3.13 -1.66 -14.89
CA SER A 145 -4.01 -1.64 -16.06
C SER A 145 -5.44 -1.35 -15.65
N THR A 146 -6.15 -0.51 -16.39
CA THR A 146 -7.55 -0.13 -16.14
C THR A 146 -8.51 -0.53 -17.28
N ASN A 147 -7.96 -1.17 -18.31
CA ASN A 147 -8.68 -1.67 -19.47
C ASN A 147 -7.88 -2.79 -20.16
N ASP A 148 -8.51 -3.44 -21.13
CA ASP A 148 -7.96 -4.62 -21.81
C ASP A 148 -6.75 -4.31 -22.68
N SER A 149 -6.73 -3.15 -23.34
CA SER A 149 -5.59 -2.73 -24.16
C SER A 149 -4.32 -2.54 -23.31
N GLU A 150 -4.47 -1.94 -22.12
CA GLU A 150 -3.37 -1.80 -21.16
C GLU A 150 -2.89 -3.17 -20.63
N ARG A 151 -3.80 -4.10 -20.31
CA ARG A 151 -3.43 -5.46 -19.92
C ARG A 151 -2.60 -6.14 -21.00
N GLN A 152 -3.06 -6.10 -22.25
CA GLN A 152 -2.36 -6.71 -23.38
C GLN A 152 -0.97 -6.08 -23.57
N ALA A 153 -0.86 -4.75 -23.47
CA ALA A 153 0.39 -4.03 -23.60
C ALA A 153 1.40 -4.40 -22.48
N LEU A 154 0.95 -4.54 -21.23
CA LEU A 154 1.81 -4.94 -20.11
C LEU A 154 2.25 -6.41 -20.22
N GLN A 155 1.36 -7.29 -20.68
CA GLN A 155 1.70 -8.68 -20.96
C GLN A 155 2.77 -8.80 -22.05
N GLN A 156 2.65 -8.03 -23.13
CA GLN A 156 3.66 -7.97 -24.21
C GLN A 156 5.02 -7.45 -23.72
N GLN A 157 5.03 -6.65 -22.64
CA GLN A 157 6.24 -6.16 -21.97
C GLN A 157 6.76 -7.11 -20.89
N ASN A 158 6.23 -8.33 -20.80
CA ASN A 158 6.61 -9.37 -19.85
C ASN A 158 6.35 -9.02 -18.37
N TYR A 159 5.44 -8.09 -18.09
CA TYR A 159 4.94 -7.91 -16.73
C TYR A 159 4.10 -9.12 -16.32
N GLN A 160 4.16 -9.45 -15.02
CA GLN A 160 3.35 -10.49 -14.42
C GLN A 160 2.14 -9.86 -13.72
N PRO A 161 0.91 -10.34 -13.94
CA PRO A 161 -0.27 -9.83 -13.27
C PRO A 161 -0.38 -10.39 -11.85
N VAL A 162 -0.89 -9.58 -10.93
CA VAL A 162 -1.56 -10.06 -9.73
C VAL A 162 -2.97 -10.52 -10.14
N SER A 163 -3.37 -11.71 -9.71
CA SER A 163 -4.58 -12.37 -10.23
C SER A 163 -5.91 -11.73 -9.79
N ILE A 164 -5.88 -10.90 -8.75
CA ILE A 164 -7.07 -10.26 -8.20
C ILE A 164 -7.37 -8.96 -8.95
N ASN A 165 -8.63 -8.79 -9.34
CA ASN A 165 -9.16 -7.52 -9.81
C ASN A 165 -9.20 -6.54 -8.64
N LEU A 166 -8.46 -5.44 -8.72
CA LEU A 166 -8.44 -4.39 -7.69
C LEU A 166 -9.78 -3.67 -7.53
N ASN A 167 -10.68 -3.89 -8.47
CA ASN A 167 -12.00 -3.30 -8.53
C ASN A 167 -13.12 -4.33 -8.35
N GLU A 168 -12.85 -5.42 -7.63
CA GLU A 168 -13.73 -6.58 -7.56
C GLU A 168 -15.11 -6.25 -6.96
N GLY A 169 -16.17 -6.74 -7.59
CA GLY A 169 -17.54 -6.60 -7.09
C GLY A 169 -18.19 -5.22 -7.23
N THR A 170 -17.52 -4.21 -7.79
CA THR A 170 -18.08 -2.84 -7.94
C THR A 170 -18.89 -2.65 -9.23
N GLY A 171 -18.79 -3.59 -10.18
CA GLY A 171 -19.33 -3.44 -11.53
C GLY A 171 -18.58 -2.43 -12.42
N GLY A 172 -17.46 -1.86 -11.94
CA GLY A 172 -16.59 -0.99 -12.70
C GLY A 172 -15.64 -1.72 -13.64
N ASN A 173 -14.61 -1.01 -14.13
CA ASN A 173 -13.63 -1.61 -15.02
C ASN A 173 -12.80 -2.67 -14.27
N HIS A 174 -12.31 -3.67 -15.00
CA HIS A 174 -11.31 -4.58 -14.45
C HIS A 174 -9.96 -3.88 -14.31
N VAL A 175 -9.50 -3.74 -13.07
CA VAL A 175 -8.24 -3.09 -12.71
C VAL A 175 -7.27 -4.12 -12.15
N TYR A 176 -6.02 -4.13 -12.60
CA TYR A 176 -5.02 -5.11 -12.13
C TYR A 176 -3.69 -4.45 -11.81
N LEU A 177 -3.05 -4.94 -10.75
CA LEU A 177 -1.66 -4.69 -10.42
C LEU A 177 -0.75 -5.63 -11.22
N TRP A 178 0.33 -5.08 -11.75
CA TRP A 178 1.35 -5.80 -12.52
C TRP A 178 2.71 -5.55 -11.92
N TYR A 179 3.60 -6.54 -11.97
CA TYR A 179 4.95 -6.42 -11.44
C TYR A 179 6.00 -7.00 -12.39
N LYS A 180 7.25 -6.59 -12.20
CA LYS A 180 8.42 -7.11 -12.93
C LYS A 180 9.61 -7.31 -11.98
N ARG A 181 10.44 -8.30 -12.29
CA ARG A 181 11.70 -8.60 -11.58
C ARG A 181 12.84 -8.59 -12.59
N GLU A 182 13.70 -7.59 -12.53
CA GLU A 182 14.87 -7.46 -13.41
C GLU A 182 16.12 -7.20 -12.57
N LYS A 183 17.14 -8.05 -12.74
CA LYS A 183 18.33 -8.13 -11.89
C LYS A 183 19.22 -6.86 -11.86
N LEU A 184 18.89 -5.80 -12.60
CA LEU A 184 19.78 -4.66 -12.83
C LEU A 184 19.07 -3.29 -12.80
N GLU A 185 17.80 -3.23 -12.38
CA GLU A 185 17.06 -1.96 -12.34
C GLU A 185 16.76 -1.49 -10.93
N LYS A 186 16.46 -0.19 -10.81
CA LYS A 186 16.24 0.54 -9.56
C LYS A 186 15.25 -0.23 -8.65
N PRO A 187 15.71 -0.88 -7.57
CA PRO A 187 14.86 -1.75 -6.77
C PRO A 187 13.81 -0.91 -6.05
N ILE A 188 12.57 -1.38 -6.03
CA ILE A 188 11.50 -0.67 -5.33
C ILE A 188 11.77 -0.73 -3.83
N LYS A 189 11.93 0.43 -3.20
CA LYS A 189 12.18 0.57 -1.76
C LYS A 189 10.87 0.64 -0.97
N ALA A 190 9.88 1.37 -1.48
CA ALA A 190 8.59 1.56 -0.80
C ALA A 190 7.43 1.65 -1.80
N VAL A 191 6.25 1.25 -1.33
CA VAL A 191 4.97 1.45 -2.05
C VAL A 191 3.95 2.02 -1.08
N THR A 192 3.03 2.83 -1.59
CA THR A 192 1.86 3.29 -0.82
C THR A 192 0.72 3.68 -1.77
N LEU A 193 -0.45 3.98 -1.22
CA LEU A 193 -1.64 4.39 -1.97
C LEU A 193 -1.99 5.85 -1.70
N LEU A 194 -2.17 6.64 -2.76
CA LEU A 194 -2.41 8.08 -2.67
C LEU A 194 -3.86 8.43 -3.03
N PHE A 195 -4.64 8.77 -2.00
CA PHE A 195 -6.01 9.30 -2.14
C PHE A 195 -6.04 10.81 -2.34
N ASN A 196 -5.10 11.54 -1.72
CA ASN A 196 -4.96 12.97 -1.92
C ASN A 196 -4.33 13.25 -3.29
N THR A 197 -5.14 13.27 -4.34
CA THR A 197 -4.66 13.52 -5.71
C THR A 197 -4.05 14.92 -5.87
N GLY A 198 -4.34 15.86 -4.98
CA GLY A 198 -3.68 17.16 -4.90
C GLY A 198 -2.20 17.10 -4.52
N ALA A 199 -1.75 16.00 -3.88
CA ALA A 199 -0.36 15.79 -3.49
C ALA A 199 0.52 15.23 -4.63
N VAL A 200 -0.07 14.85 -5.77
CA VAL A 200 0.66 14.26 -6.91
C VAL A 200 1.85 15.12 -7.35
N PRO A 201 1.73 16.46 -7.56
CA PRO A 201 2.88 17.27 -7.97
C PRO A 201 4.01 17.31 -6.95
N VAL A 202 3.69 17.19 -5.66
CA VAL A 202 4.66 17.17 -4.57
C VAL A 202 5.44 15.86 -4.58
N TYR A 203 4.73 14.75 -4.71
CA TYR A 203 5.32 13.42 -4.80
C TYR A 203 6.23 13.27 -6.04
N GLU A 204 5.75 13.69 -7.20
CA GLU A 204 6.52 13.63 -8.44
C GLU A 204 7.79 14.51 -8.35
N ARG A 205 7.72 15.68 -7.71
CA ARG A 205 8.88 16.56 -7.49
C ARG A 205 9.95 15.92 -6.60
N ALA A 206 9.54 15.09 -5.64
CA ALA A 206 10.45 14.33 -4.80
C ALA A 206 10.97 13.03 -5.45
N GLY A 207 10.64 12.79 -6.73
CA GLY A 207 11.10 11.62 -7.47
C GLY A 207 10.31 10.35 -7.19
N ILE A 208 9.14 10.46 -6.55
CA ILE A 208 8.23 9.34 -6.33
C ILE A 208 7.43 9.12 -7.61
N ASN A 209 7.42 7.89 -8.12
CA ASN A 209 6.62 7.53 -9.28
C ASN A 209 5.16 7.34 -8.86
N VAL A 210 4.30 8.28 -9.24
CA VAL A 210 2.85 8.16 -9.09
C VAL A 210 2.28 7.50 -10.36
N ILE A 211 1.77 6.28 -10.23
CA ILE A 211 1.11 5.57 -11.33
C ILE A 211 -0.30 6.15 -11.47
N LYS A 212 -0.43 7.15 -12.35
CA LYS A 212 -1.68 7.89 -12.63
C LYS A 212 -2.70 7.04 -13.40
N ARG A 213 -3.19 6.01 -12.72
CA ARG A 213 -4.26 5.11 -13.11
C ARG A 213 -5.18 4.95 -11.93
N ASN A 214 -6.42 5.44 -12.06
CA ASN A 214 -7.38 5.40 -10.97
C ASN A 214 -7.75 3.95 -10.66
N LEU A 215 -7.49 3.49 -9.43
CA LEU A 215 -7.84 2.12 -9.01
C LEU A 215 -9.36 1.87 -9.02
N ASN A 216 -10.16 2.92 -8.90
CA ASN A 216 -11.62 2.91 -8.98
C ASN A 216 -12.18 3.30 -10.36
N THR A 217 -11.41 3.09 -11.44
CA THR A 217 -11.89 3.42 -12.79
C THR A 217 -13.20 2.68 -13.12
N GLY A 218 -14.20 3.43 -13.59
CA GLY A 218 -15.50 2.86 -14.01
C GLY A 218 -16.51 2.67 -12.88
N ASN A 219 -16.20 3.12 -11.65
CA ASN A 219 -17.15 3.13 -10.53
C ASN A 219 -17.19 4.51 -9.82
N LYS A 220 -17.87 4.59 -8.68
CA LYS A 220 -18.12 5.83 -7.91
C LYS A 220 -17.14 6.05 -6.73
N GLY A 221 -16.22 5.11 -6.52
CA GLY A 221 -15.25 5.11 -5.45
C GLY A 221 -14.21 6.22 -5.57
N PHE A 222 -13.42 6.37 -4.53
CA PHE A 222 -12.42 7.42 -4.46
C PHE A 222 -11.32 7.25 -5.51
N THR A 223 -10.90 8.35 -6.12
CA THR A 223 -9.71 8.32 -6.97
C THR A 223 -8.48 8.03 -6.12
N GLU A 224 -7.77 6.97 -6.49
CA GLU A 224 -6.61 6.48 -5.75
C GLU A 224 -5.53 6.05 -6.75
N TYR A 225 -4.28 6.37 -6.42
CA TYR A 225 -3.11 6.03 -7.24
C TYR A 225 -2.09 5.22 -6.45
N LEU A 226 -1.45 4.25 -7.12
CA LEU A 226 -0.29 3.55 -6.57
C LEU A 226 0.95 4.43 -6.69
N CYS A 227 1.67 4.61 -5.58
CA CYS A 227 2.94 5.33 -5.53
C CYS A 227 4.09 4.37 -5.28
N VAL A 228 5.20 4.56 -5.99
CA VAL A 228 6.39 3.70 -5.96
C VAL A 228 7.63 4.56 -5.77
N TYR A 229 8.47 4.21 -4.80
CA TYR A 229 9.77 4.84 -4.57
C TYR A 229 10.90 3.84 -4.82
N GLN A 230 11.93 4.25 -5.57
CA GLN A 230 13.05 3.41 -6.03
C GLN A 230 14.40 3.92 -5.55
#